data_AF-A0A218ZFF0-F1
#
_entry.id   AF-A0A218ZFF0-F1
#
_cell.length_a   1.000
_cell.length_b   1.000
_cell.length_c   1.000
_cell.angle_alpha   90.00
_cell.angle_beta   90.00
_cell.angle_gamma   90.00
#
_symmetry.space_group_name_H-M   'P 1'
#
loop_
_entity.id
_entity.type
_entity.pdbx_description
1 polymer ?
#
loop_
_entity_poly.entity_id
_entity_poly.type
_entity_poly.pdbx_seq_one_letter_code
_entity_poly.pdbx_strand_id
1 'polypeptide(L)'
;MLTLRKILHQVVKAVEKVGGKSVDMDCKPCEAANEMLNDSTFVLERLTMFPGGWLEKNKQFWHPVARQGFESTIARPSTCTAVDISKDLHKQVVYKRTVESIMRIVGAERGSISEGAAEITLMIVPTPPFHPTIEEVEKDLVTINSRLGAFAHCANVLDLVGVVLPCGIYEVGEVVDGRRGALPFGVTSRAGAGLDAELLTVGSGLEEVS
;
A
#
# COMPACT_ATOMS: atom_id res chain seq x y z
N MET A 1 -13.79 -9.46 21.25
CA MET A 1 -13.35 -8.53 20.17
C MET A 1 -11.84 -8.61 19.99
N LEU A 2 -11.40 -9.20 18.89
CA LEU A 2 -10.03 -9.07 18.41
C LEU A 2 -9.93 -7.71 17.70
N THR A 3 -9.04 -6.84 18.14
CA THR A 3 -8.72 -5.61 17.41
C THR A 3 -7.92 -5.99 16.15
N LEU A 4 -7.98 -5.21 15.07
CA LEU A 4 -7.23 -5.46 13.81
C LEU A 4 -5.75 -5.78 14.07
N ARG A 5 -5.14 -5.07 15.01
CA ARG A 5 -3.76 -5.31 15.46
C ARG A 5 -3.53 -6.73 16.00
N LYS A 6 -4.49 -7.32 16.70
CA LYS A 6 -4.38 -8.70 17.20
C LYS A 6 -4.42 -9.71 16.05
N ILE A 7 -5.26 -9.50 15.05
CA ILE A 7 -5.34 -10.38 13.88
C ILE A 7 -4.06 -10.28 13.05
N LEU A 8 -3.53 -9.07 12.85
CA LEU A 8 -2.21 -8.89 12.24
C LEU A 8 -1.10 -9.65 12.99
N HIS A 9 -1.05 -9.56 14.33
CA HIS A 9 -0.07 -10.34 15.11
C HIS A 9 -0.27 -11.86 14.97
N GLN A 10 -1.49 -12.34 14.77
CA GLN A 10 -1.74 -13.76 14.53
C GLN A 10 -1.19 -14.20 13.16
N VAL A 11 -1.36 -13.37 12.13
CA VAL A 11 -0.78 -13.61 10.81
C VAL A 11 0.75 -13.68 10.89
N VAL A 12 1.40 -12.71 11.56
CA VAL A 12 2.86 -12.73 11.75
C VAL A 12 3.31 -14.01 12.46
N LYS A 13 2.59 -14.44 13.52
CA LYS A 13 2.89 -15.70 14.20
C LYS A 13 2.68 -16.94 13.33
N ALA A 14 1.72 -16.92 12.40
CA ALA A 14 1.51 -18.01 11.46
C ALA A 14 2.69 -18.13 10.49
N VAL A 15 3.18 -16.98 9.99
CA VAL A 15 4.39 -16.89 9.15
C VAL A 15 5.62 -17.44 9.90
N GLU A 16 5.80 -17.08 11.18
CA GLU A 16 6.91 -17.57 12.00
C GLU A 16 6.87 -19.10 12.20
N LYS A 17 5.67 -19.69 12.35
CA LYS A 17 5.50 -21.14 12.51
C LYS A 17 5.90 -21.94 11.27
N VAL A 18 5.76 -21.36 10.08
CA VAL A 18 6.14 -22.00 8.81
C VAL A 18 7.60 -21.72 8.41
N GLY A 19 8.39 -21.13 9.31
CA GLY A 19 9.83 -20.92 9.13
C GLY A 19 10.24 -19.48 8.82
N GLY A 20 9.29 -18.54 8.79
CA GLY A 20 9.59 -17.12 8.66
C GLY A 20 10.35 -16.57 9.87
N LYS A 21 11.28 -15.64 9.62
CA LYS A 21 12.03 -14.94 10.67
C LYS A 21 11.59 -13.48 10.67
N SER A 22 11.12 -13.00 11.82
CA SER A 22 10.80 -11.58 11.97
C SER A 22 12.09 -10.75 12.01
N VAL A 23 12.10 -9.66 11.24
CA VAL A 23 13.23 -8.74 11.15
C VAL A 23 12.70 -7.33 11.36
N ASP A 24 13.36 -6.56 12.23
CA ASP A 24 13.05 -5.15 12.40
C ASP A 24 13.50 -4.36 11.17
N MET A 25 12.57 -3.58 10.63
CA MET A 25 12.79 -2.77 9.42
C MET A 25 12.35 -1.34 9.68
N ASP A 26 13.18 -0.37 9.28
CA ASP A 26 12.78 1.04 9.27
C ASP A 26 11.75 1.26 8.15
N CYS A 27 10.50 1.49 8.53
CA CYS A 27 9.40 1.75 7.61
C CYS A 27 9.38 3.17 7.04
N LYS A 28 10.20 4.10 7.54
CA LYS A 28 10.19 5.51 7.12
C LYS A 28 10.32 5.73 5.61
N PRO A 29 11.17 4.98 4.87
CA PRO A 29 11.22 5.14 3.41
C PRO A 29 9.92 4.73 2.72
N CYS A 30 9.22 3.73 3.25
CA CYS A 30 7.92 3.29 2.73
C CYS A 30 6.82 4.30 3.06
N GLU A 31 6.82 4.84 4.29
CA GLU A 31 5.90 5.91 4.71
C GLU A 31 6.08 7.16 3.85
N ALA A 32 7.32 7.63 3.70
CA ALA A 32 7.64 8.77 2.85
C ALA A 32 7.23 8.54 1.39
N ALA A 33 7.48 7.34 0.85
CA ALA A 33 7.04 6.98 -0.50
C ALA A 33 5.51 6.90 -0.63
N ASN A 34 4.79 6.52 0.43
CA ASN A 34 3.33 6.51 0.44
C ASN A 34 2.75 7.93 0.33
N GLU A 35 3.34 8.89 1.05
CA GLU A 35 2.97 10.30 1.02
C GLU A 35 3.23 10.94 -0.34
N MET A 36 4.28 10.51 -1.04
CA MET A 36 4.62 11.04 -2.37
C MET A 36 3.46 10.96 -3.37
N LEU A 37 2.57 9.97 -3.31
CA LEU A 37 1.51 9.84 -4.32
C LEU A 37 0.57 11.07 -4.37
N ASN A 38 0.30 11.71 -3.22
CA ASN A 38 -0.60 12.86 -3.13
C ASN A 38 0.14 14.19 -2.88
N ASP A 39 1.30 14.15 -2.24
CA ASP A 39 2.03 15.37 -1.82
C ASP A 39 3.20 15.74 -2.74
N SER A 40 3.57 14.86 -3.67
CA SER A 40 4.60 15.14 -4.69
C SER A 40 4.00 15.57 -6.03
N THR A 41 4.87 15.80 -7.00
CA THR A 41 4.50 16.04 -8.41
C THR A 41 3.84 14.85 -9.12
N PHE A 42 3.83 13.63 -8.55
CA PHE A 42 3.22 12.45 -9.21
C PHE A 42 1.71 12.57 -9.42
N VAL A 43 1.01 13.34 -8.58
CA VAL A 43 -0.42 13.61 -8.79
C VAL A 43 -0.68 14.30 -10.14
N LEU A 44 0.31 14.97 -10.73
CA LEU A 44 0.22 15.61 -12.04
C LEU A 44 0.16 14.61 -13.19
N GLU A 45 0.63 13.37 -13.01
CA GLU A 45 0.49 12.33 -14.03
C GLU A 45 -0.98 12.12 -14.38
N ARG A 46 -1.88 12.28 -13.40
CA ARG A 46 -3.33 12.18 -13.64
C ARG A 46 -3.82 13.23 -14.65
N LEU A 47 -3.16 14.39 -14.75
CA LEU A 47 -3.51 15.43 -15.72
C LEU A 47 -3.14 15.02 -17.15
N THR A 48 -2.12 14.18 -17.33
CA THR A 48 -1.67 13.70 -18.65
C THR A 48 -2.70 12.78 -19.32
N MET A 49 -3.62 12.21 -18.54
CA MET A 49 -4.71 11.37 -19.03
C MET A 49 -5.75 12.16 -19.84
N PHE A 50 -5.79 13.49 -19.69
CA PHE A 50 -6.80 14.33 -20.33
C PHE A 50 -6.23 15.06 -21.55
N PRO A 51 -6.98 15.11 -22.67
CA PRO A 51 -6.64 15.99 -23.79
C PRO A 51 -6.56 17.46 -23.35
N GLY A 52 -5.73 18.23 -24.04
CA GLY A 52 -5.53 19.66 -23.75
C GLY A 52 -6.85 20.44 -23.66
N GLY A 53 -7.04 21.16 -22.55
CA GLY A 53 -8.24 21.98 -22.30
C GLY A 53 -9.52 21.19 -21.98
N TRP A 54 -9.48 19.85 -21.91
CA TRP A 54 -10.65 19.05 -21.55
C TRP A 54 -11.08 19.30 -20.11
N LEU A 55 -10.13 19.34 -19.17
CA LEU A 55 -10.43 19.54 -17.75
C LEU A 55 -11.18 20.86 -17.50
N GLU A 56 -10.70 21.96 -18.09
CA GLU A 56 -11.35 23.27 -17.91
C GLU A 56 -12.78 23.31 -18.44
N LYS A 57 -13.08 22.55 -19.49
CA LYS A 57 -14.41 22.50 -20.11
C LYS A 57 -15.39 21.55 -19.43
N ASN A 58 -14.89 20.57 -18.66
CA ASN A 58 -15.69 19.43 -18.19
C ASN A 58 -15.63 19.16 -16.68
N LYS A 59 -14.77 19.84 -15.91
CA LYS A 59 -14.62 19.61 -14.46
C LYS A 59 -15.91 19.78 -13.65
N GLN A 60 -16.90 20.50 -14.17
CA GLN A 60 -18.23 20.63 -13.55
C GLN A 60 -19.02 19.32 -13.44
N PHE A 61 -18.70 18.32 -14.27
CA PHE A 61 -19.38 17.03 -14.25
C PHE A 61 -18.78 16.05 -13.22
N TRP A 62 -17.70 16.43 -12.55
CA TRP A 62 -17.01 15.56 -11.61
C TRP A 62 -17.64 15.61 -10.23
N HIS A 63 -17.46 14.52 -9.47
CA HIS A 63 -17.77 14.53 -8.05
C HIS A 63 -16.99 15.67 -7.36
N PRO A 64 -17.63 16.48 -6.49
CA PRO A 64 -17.00 17.68 -5.91
C PRO A 64 -15.64 17.44 -5.28
N VAL A 65 -15.47 16.32 -4.55
CA VAL A 65 -14.19 15.99 -3.89
C VAL A 65 -13.09 15.63 -4.90
N ALA A 66 -13.43 14.88 -5.95
CA ALA A 66 -12.47 14.55 -7.01
C ALA A 66 -12.02 15.83 -7.73
N ARG A 67 -12.97 16.71 -8.05
CA ARG A 67 -12.68 18.03 -8.63
C ARG A 67 -11.76 18.85 -7.73
N GLN A 68 -12.09 18.96 -6.44
CA GLN A 68 -11.30 19.71 -5.45
C GLN A 68 -9.87 19.18 -5.37
N GLY A 69 -9.67 17.87 -5.39
CA GLY A 69 -8.32 17.27 -5.36
C GLY A 69 -7.46 17.73 -6.53
N PHE A 70 -8.02 17.70 -7.75
CA PHE A 70 -7.30 18.13 -8.95
C PHE A 70 -7.09 19.65 -9.01
N GLU A 71 -8.10 20.45 -8.65
CA GLU A 71 -7.96 21.91 -8.58
C GLU A 71 -6.89 22.32 -7.55
N SER A 72 -6.86 21.63 -6.39
CA SER A 72 -5.83 21.87 -5.35
C SER A 72 -4.44 21.52 -5.85
N THR A 73 -4.28 20.43 -6.59
CA THR A 73 -3.01 20.04 -7.23
C THR A 73 -2.52 21.09 -8.22
N ILE A 74 -3.41 21.63 -9.06
CA ILE A 74 -3.07 22.64 -10.07
C ILE A 74 -2.73 23.98 -9.40
N ALA A 75 -3.44 24.33 -8.31
CA ALA A 75 -3.24 25.59 -7.61
C ALA A 75 -1.95 25.63 -6.77
N ARG A 76 -1.27 24.49 -6.53
CA ARG A 76 0.00 24.44 -5.77
C ARG A 76 1.11 25.16 -6.55
N PRO A 77 1.68 26.27 -6.03
CA PRO A 77 2.73 27.02 -6.72
C PRO A 77 4.02 26.22 -6.94
N SER A 78 4.25 25.18 -6.13
CA SER A 78 5.49 24.40 -6.02
C SER A 78 5.50 23.07 -6.78
N THR A 79 4.44 22.75 -7.55
CA THR A 79 4.34 21.47 -8.27
C THR A 79 4.49 21.61 -9.78
N CYS A 80 4.61 22.81 -10.34
CA CYS A 80 4.46 22.99 -11.79
C CYS A 80 5.77 23.14 -12.59
N THR A 81 6.95 22.86 -12.02
CA THR A 81 8.22 22.96 -12.77
C THR A 81 8.87 21.59 -13.03
N ALA A 82 9.57 21.48 -14.16
CA ALA A 82 10.38 20.31 -14.48
C ALA A 82 11.48 20.03 -13.42
N VAL A 83 11.94 21.09 -12.75
CA VAL A 83 12.93 20.99 -11.67
C VAL A 83 12.34 20.27 -10.47
N ASP A 84 11.08 20.54 -10.11
CA ASP A 84 10.43 19.90 -8.96
C ASP A 84 10.07 18.44 -9.25
N ILE A 85 9.62 18.14 -10.48
CA ILE A 85 9.47 16.76 -10.96
C ILE A 85 10.79 15.99 -10.81
N SER A 86 11.90 16.59 -11.24
CA SER A 86 13.23 15.97 -11.13
C SER A 86 13.65 15.74 -9.67
N LYS A 87 13.36 16.68 -8.76
CA LYS A 87 13.64 16.51 -7.32
C LYS A 87 12.85 15.35 -6.72
N ASP A 88 11.57 15.24 -7.04
CA ASP A 88 10.73 14.15 -6.52
C ASP A 88 11.15 12.80 -7.10
N LEU A 89 11.50 12.72 -8.38
CA LEU A 89 12.09 11.50 -8.97
C LEU A 89 13.39 11.11 -8.27
N HIS A 90 14.26 12.07 -7.94
CA HIS A 90 15.47 11.77 -7.16
C HIS A 90 15.15 11.23 -5.76
N LYS A 91 14.15 11.78 -5.06
CA LYS A 91 13.70 11.26 -3.76
C LYS A 91 13.18 9.82 -3.90
N GLN A 92 12.35 9.56 -4.91
CA GLN A 92 11.82 8.23 -5.20
C GLN A 92 12.96 7.22 -5.39
N VAL A 93 14.00 7.57 -6.17
CA VAL A 93 15.16 6.70 -6.39
C VAL A 93 15.92 6.42 -5.09
N VAL A 94 16.06 7.40 -4.21
CA VAL A 94 16.68 7.21 -2.88
C VAL A 94 15.87 6.25 -2.02
N TYR A 95 14.54 6.43 -1.95
CA TYR A 95 13.66 5.55 -1.19
C TYR A 95 13.65 4.13 -1.77
N LYS A 96 13.54 4.01 -3.09
CA LYS A 96 13.57 2.73 -3.81
C LYS A 96 14.85 1.96 -3.50
N ARG A 97 16.02 2.58 -3.63
CA ARG A 97 17.31 1.93 -3.32
C ARG A 97 17.41 1.44 -1.89
N THR A 98 16.90 2.21 -0.93
CA THR A 98 16.87 1.81 0.48
C THR A 98 15.98 0.58 0.68
N VAL A 99 14.78 0.57 0.10
CA VAL A 99 13.84 -0.56 0.25
C VAL A 99 14.31 -1.79 -0.53
N GLU A 100 14.86 -1.64 -1.73
CA GLU A 100 15.50 -2.72 -2.49
C GLU A 100 16.72 -3.31 -1.78
N SER A 101 17.38 -2.57 -0.88
CA SER A 101 18.46 -3.12 -0.07
C SER A 101 17.96 -4.11 0.99
N ILE A 102 16.70 -3.95 1.39
CA ILE A 102 16.02 -4.75 2.41
C ILE A 102 15.25 -5.90 1.75
N MET A 103 14.48 -5.61 0.69
CA MET A 103 13.58 -6.56 0.01
C MET A 103 14.30 -7.41 -1.03
N ARG A 104 15.25 -8.24 -0.56
CA ARG A 104 16.07 -9.10 -1.43
C ARG A 104 15.80 -10.58 -1.21
N ILE A 105 16.26 -11.37 -2.18
CA ILE A 105 16.53 -12.78 -1.97
C ILE A 105 17.83 -12.90 -1.17
N VAL A 106 17.78 -13.56 -0.01
CA VAL A 106 18.93 -13.87 0.83
C VAL A 106 19.40 -15.30 0.49
N GLY A 107 20.71 -15.48 0.32
CA GLY A 107 21.32 -16.79 0.04
C GLY A 107 21.46 -17.15 -1.44
N ALA A 108 20.91 -16.36 -2.36
CA ALA A 108 21.20 -16.48 -3.79
C ALA A 108 22.48 -15.71 -4.14
N GLU A 109 23.65 -16.35 -4.04
CA GLU A 109 24.82 -15.82 -4.72
C GLU A 109 24.54 -15.75 -6.23
N ARG A 110 24.89 -14.63 -6.87
CA ARG A 110 24.68 -14.39 -8.31
C ARG A 110 25.30 -15.53 -9.12
N GLY A 111 24.48 -16.50 -9.54
CA GLY A 111 24.87 -17.57 -10.45
C GLY A 111 24.79 -19.00 -9.92
N SER A 112 24.48 -19.23 -8.64
CA SER A 112 24.31 -20.58 -8.09
C SER A 112 23.00 -20.71 -7.32
N ILE A 113 21.90 -20.97 -8.04
CA ILE A 113 20.72 -21.60 -7.45
C ILE A 113 21.03 -23.10 -7.35
N SER A 114 21.93 -23.48 -6.45
CA SER A 114 22.16 -24.88 -6.10
C SER A 114 21.39 -25.18 -4.82
N GLU A 115 20.25 -25.86 -4.95
CA GLU A 115 19.51 -26.71 -3.97
C GLU A 115 19.48 -26.34 -2.47
N GLY A 116 19.84 -25.11 -2.09
CA GLY A 116 19.67 -24.51 -0.77
C GLY A 116 18.70 -23.34 -0.89
N ALA A 117 17.60 -23.40 -0.13
CA ALA A 117 16.43 -22.55 -0.28
C ALA A 117 16.77 -21.05 -0.29
N ALA A 118 16.59 -20.40 -1.44
CA ALA A 118 16.56 -18.96 -1.54
C ALA A 118 15.46 -18.42 -0.63
N GLU A 119 15.82 -17.58 0.35
CA GLU A 119 14.84 -16.94 1.25
C GLU A 119 14.41 -15.59 0.65
N ILE A 120 13.11 -15.28 0.66
CA ILE A 120 12.62 -13.94 0.29
C ILE A 120 12.30 -13.12 1.54
N THR A 121 12.54 -11.81 1.46
CA THR A 121 12.08 -10.87 2.49
C THR A 121 10.67 -10.39 2.16
N LEU A 122 9.77 -10.46 3.14
CA LEU A 122 8.37 -10.05 3.00
C LEU A 122 8.03 -8.89 3.94
N MET A 123 7.30 -7.92 3.42
CA MET A 123 6.61 -6.91 4.22
C MET A 123 5.12 -7.25 4.31
N ILE A 124 4.61 -7.44 5.52
CA ILE A 124 3.20 -7.72 5.77
C ILE A 124 2.56 -6.49 6.43
N VAL A 125 1.57 -5.91 5.76
CA VAL A 125 0.81 -4.75 6.26
C VAL A 125 -0.68 -5.03 6.23
N PRO A 126 -1.50 -4.38 7.08
CA PRO A 126 -2.95 -4.41 6.91
C PRO A 126 -3.34 -3.89 5.52
N THR A 127 -4.27 -4.58 4.83
CA THR A 127 -4.78 -4.09 3.53
C THR A 127 -5.64 -2.83 3.75
N PRO A 128 -6.78 -2.90 4.44
CA PRO A 128 -7.36 -1.72 5.07
C PRO A 128 -6.84 -1.59 6.51
N PRO A 129 -6.38 -0.40 6.94
CA PRO A 129 -5.99 -0.17 8.34
C PRO A 129 -7.20 -0.12 9.29
N PHE A 130 -8.39 0.15 8.77
CA PHE A 130 -9.68 0.17 9.48
C PHE A 130 -10.85 0.16 8.47
N HIS A 131 -12.08 0.00 8.97
CA HIS A 131 -13.29 0.05 8.15
C HIS A 131 -14.17 1.23 8.61
N PRO A 132 -14.27 2.32 7.84
CA PRO A 132 -15.18 3.43 8.15
C PRO A 132 -16.62 3.08 7.78
N THR A 133 -17.56 3.70 8.45
CA THR A 133 -18.98 3.73 8.04
C THR A 133 -19.19 4.72 6.89
N ILE A 134 -20.31 4.58 6.18
CA ILE A 134 -20.68 5.52 5.11
C ILE A 134 -20.84 6.93 5.68
N GLU A 135 -21.48 7.08 6.85
CA GLU A 135 -21.66 8.39 7.49
C GLU A 135 -20.33 9.07 7.86
N GLU A 136 -19.33 8.30 8.29
CA GLU A 136 -18.00 8.83 8.56
C GLU A 136 -17.37 9.34 7.26
N VAL A 137 -17.44 8.56 6.18
CA VAL A 137 -16.93 8.94 4.85
C VAL A 137 -17.62 10.19 4.32
N GLU A 138 -18.94 10.32 4.49
CA GLU A 138 -19.70 11.49 4.04
C GLU A 138 -19.32 12.76 4.82
N LYS A 139 -18.94 12.63 6.10
CA LYS A 139 -18.49 13.76 6.94
C LYS A 139 -17.09 14.26 6.55
N ASP A 140 -16.17 13.35 6.24
CA ASP A 140 -14.79 13.71 5.88
C ASP A 140 -14.12 12.69 4.93
N LEU A 141 -14.51 12.75 3.66
CA LEU A 141 -14.05 11.82 2.64
C LEU A 141 -12.54 11.89 2.41
N VAL A 142 -11.95 13.10 2.48
CA VAL A 142 -10.53 13.32 2.16
C VAL A 142 -9.64 12.71 3.24
N THR A 143 -9.91 13.01 4.51
CA THR A 143 -9.10 12.49 5.63
C THR A 143 -9.25 10.98 5.74
N ILE A 144 -10.46 10.44 5.57
CA ILE A 144 -10.69 9.00 5.68
C ILE A 144 -10.01 8.26 4.53
N ASN A 145 -10.12 8.74 3.30
CA ASN A 145 -9.46 8.12 2.16
C ASN A 145 -7.92 8.16 2.29
N SER A 146 -7.37 9.26 2.81
CA SER A 146 -5.94 9.35 3.12
C SER A 146 -5.50 8.32 4.16
N ARG A 147 -6.26 8.17 5.25
CA ARG A 147 -5.97 7.18 6.30
C ARG A 147 -6.12 5.73 5.80
N LEU A 148 -7.09 5.45 4.93
CA LEU A 148 -7.22 4.13 4.28
C LEU A 148 -6.03 3.81 3.38
N GLY A 149 -5.46 4.84 2.73
CA GLY A 149 -4.28 4.74 1.89
C GLY A 149 -2.94 4.66 2.64
N ALA A 150 -2.92 4.64 3.98
CA ALA A 150 -1.69 4.72 4.78
C ALA A 150 -0.62 3.68 4.42
N PHE A 151 -1.05 2.50 3.95
CA PHE A 151 -0.13 1.46 3.51
C PHE A 151 -0.17 1.21 2.01
N ALA A 152 -1.14 1.71 1.25
CA ALA A 152 -1.46 1.18 -0.08
C ALA A 152 -0.50 1.63 -1.19
N HIS A 153 0.03 2.84 -1.10
CA HIS A 153 0.63 3.53 -2.25
C HIS A 153 2.12 3.28 -2.41
N CYS A 154 2.83 2.94 -1.34
CA CYS A 154 4.29 2.80 -1.39
C CYS A 154 4.76 1.72 -2.36
N ALA A 155 3.96 0.66 -2.60
CA ALA A 155 4.34 -0.43 -3.49
C ALA A 155 4.55 0.06 -4.94
N ASN A 156 3.63 0.85 -5.47
CA ASN A 156 3.75 1.39 -6.84
C ASN A 156 4.89 2.40 -6.96
N VAL A 157 5.07 3.24 -5.94
CA VAL A 157 6.14 4.26 -5.93
C VAL A 157 7.52 3.61 -5.85
N LEU A 158 7.64 2.47 -5.17
CA LEU A 158 8.92 1.80 -4.92
C LEU A 158 9.18 0.60 -5.84
N ASP A 159 8.27 0.30 -6.78
CA ASP A 159 8.36 -0.85 -7.68
C ASP A 159 8.40 -2.18 -6.92
N LEU A 160 7.45 -2.35 -6.00
CA LEU A 160 7.27 -3.58 -5.23
C LEU A 160 6.11 -4.39 -5.80
N VAL A 161 6.19 -5.70 -5.61
CA VAL A 161 5.09 -6.61 -5.90
C VAL A 161 4.28 -6.82 -4.63
N GLY A 162 2.96 -6.98 -4.76
CA GLY A 162 2.07 -7.13 -3.61
C GLY A 162 0.88 -8.03 -3.90
N VAL A 163 0.56 -8.91 -2.93
CA VAL A 163 -0.61 -9.79 -2.97
C VAL A 163 -1.45 -9.56 -1.72
N VAL A 164 -2.77 -9.48 -1.89
CA VAL A 164 -3.72 -9.36 -0.78
C VAL A 164 -4.20 -10.76 -0.41
N LEU A 165 -4.07 -11.10 0.87
CA LEU A 165 -4.50 -12.38 1.43
C LEU A 165 -5.62 -12.13 2.46
N PRO A 166 -6.75 -12.85 2.38
CA PRO A 166 -7.76 -12.82 3.43
C PRO A 166 -7.19 -13.48 4.69
N CYS A 167 -7.38 -12.84 5.85
CA CYS A 167 -6.82 -13.32 7.13
C CYS A 167 -7.88 -13.31 8.25
N GLY A 168 -9.12 -13.61 7.88
CA GLY A 168 -10.23 -13.82 8.80
C GLY A 168 -11.25 -12.68 8.83
N ILE A 169 -12.05 -12.69 9.89
CA ILE A 169 -13.14 -11.76 10.14
C ILE A 169 -13.07 -11.24 11.57
N TYR A 170 -13.57 -10.04 11.83
CA TYR A 170 -13.70 -9.50 13.18
C TYR A 170 -15.10 -8.96 13.45
N GLU A 171 -15.59 -9.21 14.67
CA GLU A 171 -16.88 -8.70 15.12
C GLU A 171 -16.81 -7.17 15.31
N VAL A 172 -17.80 -6.48 14.75
CA VAL A 172 -18.08 -5.07 15.04
C VAL A 172 -19.21 -4.96 16.05
N GLY A 173 -19.25 -3.83 16.76
CA GLY A 173 -20.27 -3.58 17.80
C GLY A 173 -21.66 -3.32 17.23
N GLU A 174 -21.75 -2.99 15.95
CA GLU A 174 -23.00 -2.76 15.24
C GLU A 174 -23.78 -4.06 15.04
N VAL A 175 -25.10 -4.00 15.19
CA VAL A 175 -26.01 -5.13 14.96
C VAL A 175 -26.80 -4.83 13.69
N VAL A 176 -26.68 -5.68 12.69
CA VAL A 176 -27.42 -5.61 11.43
C VAL A 176 -28.31 -6.84 11.34
N ASP A 177 -29.61 -6.64 11.13
CA ASP A 177 -30.62 -7.72 11.06
C ASP A 177 -30.59 -8.72 12.23
N GLY A 178 -30.37 -8.21 13.45
CA GLY A 178 -30.35 -9.02 14.68
C GLY A 178 -29.08 -9.87 14.86
N ARG A 179 -28.07 -9.70 14.00
CA ARG A 179 -26.75 -10.33 14.14
C ARG A 179 -25.69 -9.27 14.41
N ARG A 180 -24.72 -9.58 15.28
CA ARG A 180 -23.51 -8.76 15.37
C ARG A 180 -22.86 -8.71 13.99
N GLY A 181 -22.58 -7.50 13.51
CA GLY A 181 -21.86 -7.31 12.27
C GLY A 181 -20.47 -7.94 12.37
N ALA A 182 -19.99 -8.47 11.26
CA ALA A 182 -18.63 -8.94 11.12
C ALA A 182 -18.05 -8.36 9.83
N LEU A 183 -16.80 -7.93 9.88
CA LEU A 183 -16.09 -7.36 8.74
C LEU A 183 -14.86 -8.22 8.39
N PRO A 184 -14.52 -8.35 7.10
CA PRO A 184 -13.35 -9.08 6.68
C PRO A 184 -12.07 -8.35 7.12
N PHE A 185 -11.01 -9.11 7.33
CA PHE A 185 -9.67 -8.60 7.49
C PHE A 185 -8.75 -9.29 6.50
N GLY A 186 -7.83 -8.53 5.93
CA GLY A 186 -6.80 -9.04 5.05
C GLY A 186 -5.50 -8.29 5.25
N VAL A 187 -4.41 -8.95 4.86
CA VAL A 187 -3.08 -8.35 4.81
C VAL A 187 -2.62 -8.24 3.37
N THR A 188 -1.79 -7.24 3.10
CA THR A 188 -1.03 -7.17 1.88
C THR A 188 0.37 -7.65 2.20
N SER A 189 0.79 -8.75 1.58
CA SER A 189 2.17 -9.20 1.59
C SER A 189 2.90 -8.58 0.40
N ARG A 190 4.12 -8.10 0.60
CA ARG A 190 4.92 -7.43 -0.43
C ARG A 190 6.33 -7.98 -0.50
N ALA A 191 6.87 -8.02 -1.71
CA ALA A 191 8.24 -8.39 -1.99
C ALA A 191 8.89 -7.41 -2.97
N GLY A 192 10.19 -7.56 -3.19
CA GLY A 192 10.94 -6.76 -4.16
C GLY A 192 10.46 -6.97 -5.60
N ALA A 193 10.82 -6.04 -6.49
CA ALA A 193 10.49 -6.09 -7.91
C ALA A 193 10.78 -7.47 -8.55
N GLY A 194 9.82 -8.01 -9.30
CA GLY A 194 9.98 -9.25 -10.06
C GLY A 194 9.95 -10.54 -9.23
N LEU A 195 9.60 -10.47 -7.93
CA LEU A 195 9.46 -11.63 -7.04
C LEU A 195 8.01 -12.15 -6.96
N ASP A 196 7.20 -11.93 -8.00
CA ASP A 196 5.78 -12.28 -8.01
C ASP A 196 5.54 -13.78 -7.75
N ALA A 197 6.33 -14.65 -8.39
CA ALA A 197 6.17 -16.10 -8.30
C ALA A 197 6.52 -16.63 -6.89
N GLU A 198 7.60 -16.12 -6.30
CA GLU A 198 8.03 -16.46 -4.95
C GLU A 198 7.03 -15.93 -3.92
N LEU A 199 6.55 -14.69 -4.10
CA LEU A 199 5.52 -14.09 -3.25
C LEU A 199 4.23 -14.91 -3.27
N LEU A 200 3.77 -15.36 -4.44
CA LEU A 200 2.59 -16.22 -4.56
C LEU A 200 2.80 -17.59 -3.90
N THR A 201 3.98 -18.18 -4.05
CA THR A 201 4.32 -19.47 -3.42
C THR A 201 4.23 -19.37 -1.89
N VAL A 202 4.77 -18.30 -1.30
CA VAL A 202 4.63 -18.06 0.15
C VAL A 202 3.19 -17.71 0.52
N GLY A 203 2.50 -16.92 -0.31
CA GLY A 203 1.12 -16.51 -0.09
C GLY A 203 0.13 -17.69 0.00
N SER A 204 0.25 -18.67 -0.89
CA SER A 204 -0.57 -19.89 -0.84
C SER A 204 -0.35 -20.67 0.46
N GLY A 205 0.89 -20.78 0.93
CA GLY A 205 1.19 -21.42 2.22
C GLY A 205 0.60 -20.67 3.42
N LEU A 206 0.40 -19.35 3.32
CA LEU A 206 -0.22 -18.54 4.37
C LEU A 206 -1.74 -18.68 4.41
N GLU A 207 -2.41 -18.79 3.26
CA GLU A 207 -3.87 -19.03 3.21
C GLU A 207 -4.25 -20.39 3.82
N GLU A 208 -3.39 -21.41 3.70
CA GLU A 208 -3.65 -22.74 4.26
C GLU A 208 -3.58 -22.79 5.80
N VAL A 209 -2.93 -21.80 6.44
CA VAL A 209 -2.68 -21.76 7.89
C VAL A 209 -3.42 -20.63 8.62
N SER A 210 -4.09 -19.73 7.89
CA SER A 210 -4.86 -18.59 8.42
C SER A 210 -6.35 -18.91 8.59
#